data_AF-A0A6N6T5T8-F1
#
_entry.id   AF-A0A6N6T5T8-F1
#
_cell.length_a   1.000
_cell.length_b   1.000
_cell.length_c   1.000
_cell.angle_alpha   90.00
_cell.angle_beta   90.00
_cell.angle_gamma   90.00
#
_symmetry.space_group_name_H-M   'P 1'
#
loop_
_entity.id
_entity.type
_entity.pdbx_description
1 polymer ?
#
loop_
_entity_poly.entity_id
_entity_poly.type
_entity_poly.pdbx_seq_one_letter_code
_entity_poly.pdbx_strand_id
1 'polypeptide(L)'
;MVVYLLGCGLILLTTRPLELALLTTASLLGIAVGRCWGEWRRTLRLLWPTLLLFAVIVGFSGGPEAAAGAVLRLLALVTASVLFFALTPPEELGESLLASGLSPQAVFLLEGTLRFAPTMATLAREVREAQESRGIRLDGLYLLRNGFALLGPLLASVMRFADDLAEALEARGFGGPVRTPLAEYRFHRRDWALVLGIVVVAVGWGYLLG
;
A
#
# COMPACT_ATOMS: atom_id res chain seq x y z
N MET A 1 4.35 7.79 8.41
CA MET A 1 2.96 8.09 7.97
C MET A 1 2.69 9.59 7.74
N VAL A 2 2.83 10.48 8.75
CA VAL A 2 2.47 11.92 8.63
C VAL A 2 3.22 12.65 7.51
N VAL A 3 4.52 12.38 7.35
CA VAL A 3 5.37 12.98 6.30
C VAL A 3 4.86 12.63 4.89
N TYR A 4 4.33 11.41 4.73
CA TYR A 4 3.82 10.92 3.46
C TYR A 4 2.44 11.51 3.14
N LEU A 5 1.57 11.64 4.14
CA LEU A 5 0.29 12.33 4.01
C LEU A 5 0.46 13.82 3.71
N LEU A 6 1.46 14.47 4.33
CA LEU A 6 1.85 15.84 3.99
C LEU A 6 2.41 15.95 2.57
N GLY A 7 3.23 14.99 2.13
CA GLY A 7 3.74 14.91 0.76
C GLY A 7 2.62 14.75 -0.28
N CYS A 8 1.68 13.82 -0.06
CA CYS A 8 0.51 13.64 -0.91
C CYS A 8 -0.42 14.87 -0.90
N GLY A 9 -0.62 15.50 0.26
CA GLY A 9 -1.38 16.74 0.40
C GLY A 9 -0.76 17.89 -0.39
N LEU A 10 0.57 18.02 -0.34
CA LEU A 10 1.31 19.02 -1.11
C LEU A 10 1.20 18.77 -2.62
N ILE A 11 1.35 17.52 -3.08
CA ILE A 11 1.19 17.13 -4.50
C ILE A 11 -0.22 17.46 -5.03
N LEU A 12 -1.26 17.34 -4.19
CA LEU A 12 -2.65 17.65 -4.56
C LEU A 12 -2.94 19.16 -4.62
N LEU A 13 -2.34 19.95 -3.72
CA LEU A 13 -2.55 21.40 -3.63
C LEU A 13 -1.75 22.19 -4.69
N THR A 14 -0.68 21.62 -5.23
CA THR A 14 0.20 22.33 -6.17
C THR A 14 -0.32 22.29 -7.61
N THR A 15 -0.74 23.43 -8.16
CA THR A 15 -1.29 23.57 -9.53
C THR A 15 -0.25 23.87 -10.62
N ARG A 16 1.04 24.05 -10.27
CA ARG A 16 2.10 24.43 -11.22
C ARG A 16 2.92 23.22 -11.72
N PRO A 17 3.18 23.10 -13.04
CA PRO A 17 3.81 21.91 -13.63
C PRO A 17 5.29 21.73 -13.24
N LEU A 18 6.03 22.80 -12.97
CA LEU A 18 7.44 22.74 -12.56
C LEU A 18 7.64 22.19 -11.14
N GLU A 19 6.73 22.49 -10.22
CA GLU A 19 6.80 22.02 -8.83
C GLU A 19 6.45 20.53 -8.73
N LEU A 20 5.52 20.06 -9.56
CA LEU A 20 5.22 18.63 -9.71
C LEU A 20 6.43 17.86 -10.24
N ALA A 21 7.19 18.42 -11.18
CA ALA A 21 8.39 17.79 -11.72
C ALA A 21 9.47 17.58 -10.64
N LEU A 22 9.71 18.58 -9.77
CA LEU A 22 10.67 18.46 -8.66
C LEU A 22 10.24 17.44 -7.59
N LEU A 23 8.95 17.38 -7.28
CA LEU A 23 8.41 16.38 -6.35
C LEU A 23 8.48 14.97 -6.93
N THR A 24 8.25 14.81 -8.24
CA THR A 24 8.43 13.52 -8.92
C THR A 24 9.89 13.07 -8.91
N THR A 25 10.86 13.96 -9.17
CA THR A 25 12.28 13.59 -9.17
C THR A 25 12.77 13.26 -7.77
N ALA A 26 12.32 13.98 -6.73
CA ALA A 26 12.61 13.64 -5.33
C ALA A 26 12.06 12.26 -4.94
N SER A 27 10.83 11.94 -5.37
CA SER A 27 10.20 10.63 -5.15
C SER A 27 10.92 9.52 -5.92
N LEU A 28 11.36 9.77 -7.15
CA LEU A 28 12.16 8.81 -7.93
C LEU A 28 13.54 8.57 -7.33
N LEU A 29 14.16 9.61 -6.75
CA LEU A 29 15.40 9.47 -5.96
C LEU A 29 15.18 8.59 -4.74
N GLY A 30 14.04 8.73 -4.05
CA GLY A 30 13.64 7.83 -2.96
C GLY A 30 13.56 6.37 -3.42
N ILE A 31 13.00 6.09 -4.59
CA ILE A 31 12.93 4.72 -5.16
C ILE A 31 14.32 4.20 -5.51
N ALA A 32 15.20 5.05 -6.03
CA ALA A 32 16.58 4.69 -6.35
C ALA A 32 17.38 4.33 -5.09
N VAL A 33 17.20 5.08 -3.99
CA VAL A 33 17.84 4.81 -2.70
C VAL A 33 17.25 3.58 -2.01
N GLY A 34 15.92 3.40 -2.06
CA GLY A 34 15.22 2.23 -1.50
C GLY A 34 15.41 0.93 -2.29
N ARG A 35 16.05 0.98 -3.47
CA ARG A 35 16.22 -0.15 -4.41
C ARG A 35 14.90 -0.80 -4.88
N CYS A 36 13.76 -0.13 -4.75
CA CYS A 36 12.43 -0.62 -5.13
C CYS A 36 12.13 -0.49 -6.64
N TRP A 37 13.16 -0.49 -7.50
CA TRP A 37 13.03 -0.24 -8.94
C TRP A 37 12.15 -1.28 -9.65
N GLY A 38 12.17 -2.52 -9.16
CA GLY A 38 11.38 -3.63 -9.72
C GLY A 38 9.88 -3.42 -9.56
N GLU A 39 9.45 -3.00 -8.38
CA GLU A 39 8.04 -2.74 -8.05
C GLU A 39 7.51 -1.52 -8.81
N TRP A 40 8.29 -0.42 -8.81
CA TRP A 40 7.95 0.77 -9.57
C TRP A 40 7.78 0.49 -11.07
N ARG A 41 8.72 -0.25 -11.68
CA ARG A 41 8.62 -0.62 -13.10
C ARG A 41 7.48 -1.60 -13.39
N ARG A 42 7.07 -2.42 -12.42
CA ARG A 42 5.90 -3.29 -12.56
C ARG A 42 4.60 -2.48 -12.52
N THR A 43 4.47 -1.56 -11.56
CA THR A 43 3.32 -0.66 -11.42
C THR A 43 3.20 0.26 -12.64
N LEU A 44 4.31 0.84 -13.11
CA LEU A 44 4.30 1.71 -14.28
C LEU A 44 3.94 0.96 -15.57
N ARG A 45 4.39 -0.29 -15.73
CA ARG A 45 3.97 -1.15 -16.85
C ARG A 45 2.47 -1.44 -16.84
N LEU A 46 1.88 -1.61 -15.64
CA LEU A 46 0.44 -1.85 -15.49
C LEU A 46 -0.38 -0.59 -15.79
N LEU A 47 0.09 0.58 -15.36
CA LEU A 47 -0.62 1.85 -15.44
C LEU A 47 -0.35 2.66 -16.72
N TRP A 48 0.61 2.23 -17.53
CA TRP A 48 0.95 2.87 -18.81
C TRP A 48 -0.28 3.15 -19.72
N PRO A 49 -1.26 2.23 -19.89
CA PRO A 49 -2.40 2.48 -20.77
C PRO A 49 -3.32 3.56 -20.19
N THR A 50 -3.46 3.57 -18.86
CA THR A 50 -4.26 4.57 -18.13
C THR A 50 -3.62 5.95 -18.21
N LEU A 51 -2.29 6.03 -18.04
CA LEU A 51 -1.54 7.29 -18.18
C LEU A 51 -1.66 7.85 -19.59
N LEU A 52 -1.57 6.99 -20.62
CA LEU A 52 -1.71 7.40 -22.02
C LEU A 52 -3.13 7.90 -22.30
N LEU A 53 -4.17 7.15 -21.89
CA LEU A 53 -5.56 7.57 -22.04
C LEU A 53 -5.81 8.94 -21.37
N PHE A 54 -5.31 9.11 -20.15
CA PHE A 54 -5.46 10.35 -19.40
C PHE A 54 -4.74 11.53 -20.07
N ALA A 55 -3.53 11.31 -20.59
CA ALA A 55 -2.78 12.32 -21.34
C ALA A 55 -3.53 12.79 -22.59
N VAL A 56 -4.14 11.85 -23.33
CA VAL A 56 -4.94 12.15 -24.52
C VAL A 56 -6.19 12.95 -24.13
N ILE A 57 -6.96 12.50 -23.14
CA ILE A 57 -8.19 13.17 -22.70
C ILE A 57 -7.93 14.60 -22.24
N VAL A 58 -6.89 14.79 -21.41
CA VAL A 58 -6.55 16.13 -20.89
C VAL A 58 -5.94 17.00 -22.01
N GLY A 59 -5.16 16.41 -22.92
CA GLY A 59 -4.58 17.14 -24.05
C GLY A 59 -5.62 17.69 -25.02
N PHE A 60 -6.70 16.95 -25.25
CA PHE A 60 -7.82 17.41 -26.08
C PHE A 60 -8.66 18.52 -25.43
N SER A 61 -8.70 18.59 -24.09
CA SER A 61 -9.59 19.53 -23.37
C SER A 61 -8.89 20.79 -22.86
N GLY A 62 -7.61 20.70 -22.49
CA GLY A 62 -6.86 21.79 -21.84
C GLY A 62 -5.52 22.14 -22.49
N GLY A 63 -5.20 21.55 -23.65
CA GLY A 63 -3.93 21.76 -24.34
C GLY A 63 -2.75 20.94 -23.78
N PRO A 64 -1.57 21.02 -24.43
CA PRO A 64 -0.42 20.18 -24.10
C PRO A 64 0.17 20.46 -22.71
N GLU A 65 0.12 21.71 -22.23
CA GLU A 65 0.63 22.07 -20.90
C GLU A 65 -0.22 21.47 -19.77
N ALA A 66 -1.55 21.49 -19.92
CA ALA A 66 -2.45 20.86 -18.97
C ALA A 66 -2.27 19.33 -18.94
N ALA A 67 -2.07 18.71 -20.11
CA ALA A 67 -1.80 17.28 -20.22
C ALA A 67 -0.49 16.89 -19.52
N ALA A 68 0.57 17.66 -19.73
CA ALA A 68 1.86 17.43 -19.08
C ALA A 68 1.76 17.52 -17.55
N GLY A 69 1.10 18.57 -17.02
CA GLY A 69 0.90 18.73 -15.58
C GLY A 69 0.08 17.59 -14.96
N ALA A 70 -0.96 17.13 -15.66
CA ALA A 70 -1.83 16.05 -15.21
C ALA A 70 -1.11 14.69 -15.16
N VAL A 71 -0.33 14.37 -16.20
CA VAL A 71 0.49 13.14 -16.25
C VAL A 71 1.58 13.16 -15.18
N LEU A 72 2.26 14.29 -15.00
CA LEU A 72 3.26 14.46 -13.94
C LEU A 72 2.65 14.27 -12.54
N ARG A 73 1.46 14.83 -12.28
CA ARG A 73 0.76 14.65 -11.00
C ARG A 73 0.40 13.20 -10.75
N LEU A 74 -0.14 12.49 -11.74
CA LEU A 74 -0.43 11.07 -11.60
C LEU A 74 0.83 10.25 -11.34
N LEU A 75 1.91 10.54 -12.08
CA LEU A 75 3.20 9.88 -11.87
C LEU A 75 3.74 10.13 -10.46
N ALA A 76 3.59 11.35 -9.92
CA ALA A 76 3.98 11.70 -8.56
C ALA A 76 3.23 10.86 -7.53
N LEU A 77 1.90 10.81 -7.63
CA LEU A 77 1.04 10.07 -6.70
C LEU A 77 1.31 8.56 -6.74
N VAL A 78 1.49 8.00 -7.94
CA VAL A 78 1.82 6.56 -8.10
C VAL A 78 3.18 6.25 -7.49
N THR A 79 4.19 7.07 -7.78
CA THR A 79 5.57 6.89 -7.30
C THR A 79 5.62 7.00 -5.77
N ALA A 80 4.94 8.00 -5.22
CA ALA A 80 4.77 8.15 -3.79
C ALA A 80 4.10 6.90 -3.19
N SER A 81 3.03 6.39 -3.81
CA SER A 81 2.26 5.26 -3.27
C SER A 81 3.10 4.00 -3.20
N VAL A 82 3.87 3.73 -4.26
CA VAL A 82 4.82 2.61 -4.29
C VAL A 82 5.85 2.75 -3.17
N LEU A 83 6.42 3.94 -2.97
CA LEU A 83 7.36 4.17 -1.86
C LEU A 83 6.75 3.92 -0.50
N PHE A 84 5.52 4.38 -0.27
CA PHE A 84 4.84 4.20 1.00
C PHE A 84 4.63 2.72 1.33
N PHE A 85 4.09 1.95 0.39
CA PHE A 85 3.85 0.52 0.59
C PHE A 85 5.14 -0.29 0.66
N ALA A 86 6.21 0.14 -0.01
CA ALA A 86 7.50 -0.54 0.01
C ALA A 86 8.32 -0.26 1.27
N LEU A 87 8.23 0.95 1.81
CA LEU A 87 9.04 1.40 2.96
C LEU A 87 8.31 1.27 4.30
N THR A 88 6.98 1.19 4.31
CA THR A 88 6.20 1.15 5.55
C THR A 88 5.59 -0.24 5.74
N PRO A 89 6.20 -1.10 6.58
CA PRO A 89 5.60 -2.39 6.89
C PRO A 89 4.26 -2.19 7.62
N PRO A 90 3.30 -3.12 7.44
CA PRO A 90 1.97 -2.99 8.03
C PRO A 90 1.97 -2.95 9.56
N GLU A 91 2.98 -3.53 10.20
CA GLU A 91 3.20 -3.46 11.65
C GLU A 91 3.43 -2.02 12.13
N GLU A 92 4.25 -1.24 11.42
CA GLU A 92 4.50 0.17 11.77
C GLU A 92 3.24 1.03 11.59
N LEU A 93 2.41 0.69 10.60
CA LEU A 93 1.10 1.33 10.42
C LEU A 93 0.19 1.03 11.61
N GLY A 94 0.13 -0.23 12.04
CA GLY A 94 -0.66 -0.63 13.18
C GLY A 94 -0.22 0.05 14.48
N GLU A 95 1.08 0.13 14.76
CA GLU A 95 1.60 0.87 15.92
C GLU A 95 1.22 2.36 15.89
N SER A 96 1.30 3.01 14.72
CA SER A 96 0.88 4.41 14.57
C SER A 96 -0.62 4.60 14.82
N LEU A 97 -1.42 3.61 14.44
CA LEU A 97 -2.87 3.59 14.65
C LEU A 97 -3.23 3.32 16.12
N LEU A 98 -2.48 2.47 16.83
CA LEU A 98 -2.58 2.31 18.28
C LEU A 98 -2.30 3.64 18.99
N ALA A 99 -1.23 4.33 18.60
CA ALA A 99 -0.88 5.63 19.16
C ALA A 99 -1.97 6.69 18.88
N SER A 100 -2.74 6.55 17.79
CA SER A 100 -3.87 7.41 17.46
C SER A 100 -5.15 7.13 18.28
N GLY A 101 -5.15 6.08 19.11
CA GLY A 101 -6.26 5.72 20.01
C GLY A 101 -7.17 4.61 19.49
N LEU A 102 -6.81 3.91 18.40
CA LEU A 102 -7.56 2.73 17.97
C LEU A 102 -7.35 1.55 18.91
N SER A 103 -8.37 0.68 19.01
CA SER A 103 -8.31 -0.47 19.91
C SER A 103 -7.24 -1.48 19.47
N PRO A 104 -6.55 -2.15 20.41
CA PRO A 104 -5.59 -3.21 20.10
C PRO A 104 -6.15 -4.35 19.24
N GLN A 105 -7.44 -4.62 19.36
CA GLN A 105 -8.14 -5.62 18.57
C GLN A 105 -8.30 -5.17 17.11
N ALA A 106 -8.70 -3.91 16.88
CA ALA A 106 -8.87 -3.37 15.54
C ALA A 106 -7.53 -3.33 14.77
N VAL A 107 -6.46 -2.92 15.45
CA VAL A 107 -5.11 -2.91 14.86
C VAL A 107 -4.63 -4.33 14.57
N PHE A 108 -4.83 -5.26 15.50
CA PHE A 108 -4.51 -6.67 15.26
C PHE A 108 -5.26 -7.26 14.05
N LEU A 109 -6.54 -6.93 13.88
CA LEU A 109 -7.32 -7.36 12.72
C LEU A 109 -6.77 -6.77 11.42
N LEU A 110 -6.35 -5.51 11.41
CA LEU A 110 -5.74 -4.86 10.25
C LEU A 110 -4.40 -5.52 9.87
N GLU A 111 -3.47 -5.61 10.82
CA GLU A 111 -2.16 -6.24 10.62
C GLU A 111 -2.30 -7.71 10.23
N GLY A 112 -3.17 -8.42 10.95
CA GLY A 112 -3.47 -9.82 10.72
C GLY A 112 -4.02 -10.06 9.33
N THR A 113 -4.94 -9.22 8.84
CA THR A 113 -5.49 -9.37 7.48
C THR A 113 -4.39 -9.32 6.41
N LEU A 114 -3.44 -8.39 6.55
CA LEU A 114 -2.33 -8.24 5.60
C LEU A 114 -1.33 -9.40 5.72
N ARG A 115 -1.03 -9.85 6.95
CA ARG A 115 -0.10 -10.96 7.20
C ARG A 115 -0.67 -12.33 6.83
N PHE A 116 -1.98 -12.54 7.02
CA PHE A 116 -2.65 -13.81 6.77
C PHE A 116 -3.12 -13.97 5.32
N ALA A 117 -3.13 -12.89 4.51
CA ALA A 117 -3.39 -12.97 3.08
C ALA A 117 -2.58 -14.06 2.33
N PRO A 118 -1.24 -14.18 2.49
CA PRO A 118 -0.49 -15.28 1.89
C PRO A 118 -0.94 -16.65 2.40
N THR A 119 -1.24 -16.80 3.69
CA THR A 119 -1.75 -18.06 4.27
C THR A 119 -3.10 -18.44 3.66
N MET A 120 -4.02 -17.48 3.49
CA MET A 120 -5.30 -17.69 2.83
C MET A 120 -5.13 -18.12 1.37
N ALA A 121 -4.14 -17.55 0.66
CA ALA A 121 -3.82 -17.96 -0.70
C ALA A 121 -3.31 -19.40 -0.76
N THR A 122 -2.51 -19.84 0.21
CA THR A 122 -2.07 -21.24 0.33
C THR A 122 -3.23 -22.18 0.61
N LEU A 123 -4.08 -21.86 1.61
CA LEU A 123 -5.28 -22.65 1.91
C LEU A 123 -6.20 -22.78 0.68
N ALA A 124 -6.40 -21.70 -0.06
CA ALA A 124 -7.19 -21.71 -1.29
C ALA A 124 -6.58 -22.62 -2.36
N ARG A 125 -5.24 -22.65 -2.49
CA ARG A 125 -4.53 -23.54 -3.42
C ARG A 125 -4.66 -25.00 -3.01
N GLU A 126 -4.42 -25.33 -1.75
CA GLU A 126 -4.55 -26.71 -1.23
C GLU A 126 -5.97 -27.25 -1.42
N VAL A 127 -6.99 -26.44 -1.09
CA VAL A 127 -8.39 -26.81 -1.29
C VAL A 127 -8.70 -27.01 -2.77
N ARG A 128 -8.17 -26.12 -3.64
CA ARG A 128 -8.33 -26.26 -5.09
C ARG A 128 -7.73 -27.56 -5.62
N GLU A 129 -6.49 -27.85 -5.27
CA GLU A 129 -5.79 -29.07 -5.69
C GLU A 129 -6.52 -30.33 -5.21
N ALA A 130 -7.06 -30.32 -3.99
CA ALA A 130 -7.87 -31.42 -3.46
C ALA A 130 -9.23 -31.59 -4.17
N GLN A 131 -9.85 -30.51 -4.66
CA GLN A 131 -11.06 -30.63 -5.47
C GLN A 131 -10.74 -31.10 -6.90
N GLU A 132 -9.62 -30.68 -7.47
CA GLU A 132 -9.13 -31.15 -8.76
C GLU A 132 -8.81 -32.65 -8.73
N SER A 133 -8.23 -33.16 -7.63
CA SER A 133 -7.99 -34.60 -7.45
C SER A 133 -9.29 -35.42 -7.33
N ARG A 134 -10.40 -34.80 -6.94
CA ARG A 134 -11.75 -35.39 -6.93
C ARG A 134 -12.44 -35.33 -8.30
N GLY A 135 -11.73 -34.88 -9.34
CA GLY A 135 -12.23 -34.79 -10.71
C GLY A 135 -13.01 -33.50 -11.00
N ILE A 136 -13.05 -32.54 -10.07
CA ILE A 136 -13.71 -31.25 -10.29
C ILE A 136 -12.74 -30.33 -11.02
N ARG A 137 -13.02 -30.05 -12.29
CA ARG A 137 -12.21 -29.12 -13.09
C ARG A 137 -12.45 -27.68 -12.64
N LEU A 138 -11.39 -26.97 -12.28
CA LEU A 138 -11.44 -25.60 -11.74
C LEU A 138 -10.59 -24.62 -12.56
N ASP A 139 -10.50 -24.84 -13.88
CA ASP A 139 -9.73 -24.01 -14.81
C ASP A 139 -10.62 -23.25 -15.79
N GLY A 140 -10.22 -22.03 -16.14
CA GLY A 140 -10.89 -21.21 -17.14
C GLY A 140 -12.40 -21.06 -16.90
N LEU A 141 -13.20 -21.39 -17.92
CA LEU A 141 -14.66 -21.32 -17.85
C LEU A 141 -15.28 -22.28 -16.82
N TYR A 142 -14.60 -23.37 -16.48
CA TYR A 142 -15.12 -24.34 -15.50
C TYR A 142 -15.08 -23.80 -14.07
N LEU A 143 -14.21 -22.82 -13.78
CA LEU A 143 -14.18 -22.17 -12.48
C LEU A 143 -15.50 -21.43 -12.19
N LEU A 144 -16.12 -20.83 -13.21
CA LEU A 144 -17.41 -20.13 -13.06
C LEU A 144 -18.55 -21.10 -12.71
N ARG A 145 -18.52 -22.30 -13.29
CA ARG A 145 -19.56 -23.32 -13.08
C ARG A 145 -19.35 -24.12 -11.80
N ASN A 146 -18.11 -24.51 -11.54
CA ASN A 146 -17.76 -25.46 -10.50
C ASN A 146 -17.15 -24.77 -9.26
N GLY A 147 -16.87 -23.47 -9.31
CA GLY A 147 -16.24 -22.72 -8.22
C GLY A 147 -17.03 -22.75 -6.91
N PHE A 148 -18.36 -22.93 -6.97
CA PHE A 148 -19.16 -23.13 -5.77
C PHE A 148 -18.74 -24.36 -4.94
N ALA A 149 -18.17 -25.39 -5.58
CA ALA A 149 -17.63 -26.55 -4.88
C ALA A 149 -16.42 -26.24 -3.99
N LEU A 150 -15.76 -25.08 -4.18
CA LEU A 150 -14.65 -24.63 -3.35
C LEU A 150 -15.11 -23.96 -2.06
N LEU A 151 -16.30 -23.34 -2.04
CA LEU A 151 -16.76 -22.52 -0.91
C LEU A 151 -16.85 -23.32 0.38
N GLY A 152 -17.53 -24.46 0.36
CA GLY A 152 -17.69 -25.34 1.53
C GLY A 152 -16.35 -25.76 2.15
N PRO A 153 -15.44 -26.43 1.40
CA PRO A 153 -14.16 -26.87 1.94
C PRO A 153 -13.24 -25.70 2.30
N LEU A 154 -13.24 -24.60 1.54
CA LEU A 154 -12.42 -23.43 1.87
C LEU A 154 -12.88 -22.76 3.17
N LEU A 155 -14.19 -22.58 3.34
CA LEU A 155 -14.75 -22.04 4.59
C LEU A 155 -14.40 -22.95 5.77
N ALA A 156 -14.51 -24.27 5.62
CA ALA A 156 -14.10 -25.20 6.67
C ALA A 156 -12.61 -25.07 7.03
N SER A 157 -11.73 -24.91 6.05
CA SER A 157 -10.29 -24.68 6.28
C SER A 157 -10.02 -23.35 6.98
N VAL A 158 -10.72 -22.28 6.59
CA VAL A 158 -10.57 -20.95 7.20
C VAL A 158 -11.11 -20.93 8.63
N MET A 159 -12.21 -21.64 8.91
CA MET A 159 -12.73 -21.77 10.29
C MET A 159 -11.74 -22.48 11.20
N ARG A 160 -11.14 -23.59 10.75
CA ARG A 160 -10.08 -24.28 11.51
C ARG A 160 -8.89 -23.37 11.79
N PHE A 161 -8.44 -22.63 10.77
CA PHE A 161 -7.39 -21.64 10.94
C PHE A 161 -7.75 -20.56 11.97
N ALA A 162 -8.99 -20.09 11.97
CA ALA A 162 -9.48 -19.10 12.93
C ALA A 162 -9.52 -19.67 14.36
N ASP A 163 -9.97 -20.92 14.53
CA ASP A 163 -9.99 -21.61 15.82
C ASP A 163 -8.56 -21.82 16.36
N ASP A 164 -7.64 -22.33 15.53
CA ASP A 164 -6.23 -22.52 15.90
C ASP A 164 -5.57 -21.18 16.29
N LEU A 165 -5.90 -20.11 15.56
CA LEU A 165 -5.42 -18.77 15.86
C LEU A 165 -6.00 -18.25 17.18
N ALA A 166 -7.30 -18.42 17.41
CA ALA A 166 -7.95 -17.98 18.64
C ALA A 166 -7.36 -18.70 19.86
N GLU A 167 -7.20 -20.03 19.80
CA GLU A 167 -6.59 -20.82 20.86
C GLU A 167 -5.14 -20.37 21.14
N ALA A 168 -4.35 -20.13 20.10
CA ALA A 168 -2.98 -19.63 20.24
C ALA A 168 -2.92 -18.21 20.85
N LEU A 169 -3.89 -17.35 20.53
CA LEU A 169 -4.00 -16.01 21.09
C LEU A 169 -4.41 -16.03 22.57
N GLU A 170 -5.40 -16.86 22.92
CA GLU A 170 -5.83 -17.07 24.31
C GLU A 170 -4.71 -17.64 25.18
N ALA A 171 -3.99 -18.66 24.69
CA ALA A 171 -2.84 -19.24 25.37
C ALA A 171 -1.72 -18.23 25.62
N ARG A 172 -1.61 -17.18 24.78
CA ARG A 172 -0.66 -16.06 24.93
C ARG A 172 -1.21 -14.87 25.71
N GLY A 173 -2.43 -14.96 26.25
CA GLY A 173 -3.05 -13.89 27.03
C GLY A 173 -3.51 -12.69 26.19
N PHE A 174 -3.78 -12.89 24.90
CA PHE A 174 -4.35 -11.84 24.04
C PHE A 174 -5.71 -11.40 24.60
N GLY A 175 -5.91 -10.09 24.82
CA GLY A 175 -7.10 -9.55 25.46
C GLY A 175 -6.91 -9.17 26.93
N GLY A 176 -5.72 -9.38 27.51
CA GLY A 176 -5.36 -8.89 28.83
C GLY A 176 -5.35 -7.35 28.95
N PRO A 177 -5.38 -6.82 30.19
CA PRO A 177 -5.59 -5.40 30.48
C PRO A 177 -4.41 -4.48 30.11
N VAL A 178 -3.20 -5.04 29.95
CA VAL A 178 -1.98 -4.26 29.66
C VAL A 178 -1.29 -4.84 28.44
N ARG A 179 -1.01 -3.98 27.45
CA ARG A 179 -0.15 -4.28 26.30
C ARG A 179 1.10 -3.41 26.37
N THR A 180 2.26 -4.04 26.28
CA THR A 180 3.55 -3.37 26.11
C THR A 180 4.00 -3.55 24.66
N PRO A 181 4.19 -2.47 23.88
CA PRO A 181 4.73 -2.58 22.52
C PRO A 181 6.16 -3.14 22.58
N LEU A 182 6.48 -4.04 21.65
CA LEU A 182 7.80 -4.69 21.61
C LEU A 182 8.85 -3.79 20.92
N ALA A 183 8.42 -2.92 20.01
CA ALA A 183 9.28 -1.97 19.33
C ALA A 183 8.96 -0.54 19.80
N GLU A 184 10.00 0.17 20.23
CA GLU A 184 9.93 1.62 20.38
C GLU A 184 10.41 2.26 19.09
N TYR A 185 9.48 2.84 18.33
CA TYR A 185 9.83 3.57 17.11
C TYR A 185 10.56 4.87 17.46
N ARG A 186 11.89 4.91 17.29
CA ARG A 186 12.71 6.11 17.48
C ARG A 186 13.05 6.71 16.11
N PHE A 187 12.57 7.92 15.85
CA PHE A 187 12.97 8.70 14.69
C PHE A 187 14.49 8.83 14.62
N HIS A 188 15.08 8.32 13.54
CA HIS A 188 16.51 8.43 13.32
C HIS A 188 16.86 9.80 12.74
N ARG A 189 18.10 10.28 12.92
CA ARG A 189 18.54 11.59 12.39
C ARG A 189 18.36 11.73 10.86
N ARG A 190 18.33 10.60 10.15
CA ARG A 190 18.07 10.53 8.71
C ARG A 190 16.61 10.86 8.38
N ASP A 191 15.67 10.44 9.21
CA ASP A 191 14.24 10.74 9.03
C ASP A 191 13.98 12.24 9.21
N TRP A 192 14.64 12.85 10.20
CA TRP A 192 14.62 14.30 10.39
C TRP A 192 15.25 15.06 9.23
N ALA A 193 16.37 14.59 8.67
CA ALA A 193 16.99 15.22 7.51
C ALA A 193 16.09 15.15 6.26
N LEU A 194 15.36 14.04 6.08
CA LEU A 194 14.44 13.82 4.98
C LEU A 194 13.18 14.69 5.13
N VAL A 195 12.64 14.81 6.35
CA VAL A 195 11.54 15.73 6.68
C VAL A 195 11.96 17.18 6.47
N LEU A 196 13.12 17.57 6.96
CA LEU A 196 13.64 18.93 6.79
C LEU A 196 13.88 19.23 5.31
N GLY A 197 14.38 18.26 4.53
CA GLY A 197 14.54 18.41 3.08
C GLY A 197 13.22 18.66 2.36
N ILE A 198 12.18 17.88 2.68
CA ILE A 198 10.83 18.07 2.10
C ILE A 198 10.23 19.43 2.50
N VAL A 199 10.35 19.81 3.77
CA VAL A 199 9.83 21.09 4.28
C VAL A 199 10.61 22.28 3.71
N VAL A 200 11.93 22.20 3.59
CA VAL A 200 12.77 23.27 3.01
C VAL A 200 12.48 23.42 1.51
N VAL A 201 12.26 22.33 0.78
CA VAL A 201 11.83 22.42 -0.62
C VAL A 201 10.44 23.04 -0.74
N ALA A 202 9.51 22.72 0.18
CA ALA A 202 8.17 23.31 0.20
C ALA A 202 8.15 24.80 0.61
N VAL A 203 8.91 25.17 1.63
CA VAL A 203 8.93 26.54 2.22
C VAL A 203 9.88 27.46 1.46
N GLY A 204 11.05 26.98 1.05
CA GLY A 204 12.03 27.75 0.29
C GLY A 204 11.48 28.24 -1.05
N TRP A 205 10.48 27.55 -1.60
CA TRP A 205 9.79 27.97 -2.82
C TRP A 205 8.60 28.91 -2.57
N GLY A 206 7.94 28.81 -1.41
CA GLY A 206 6.92 29.77 -0.97
C GLY A 206 7.49 31.19 -0.75
N TYR A 207 8.76 31.28 -0.34
CA TYR A 207 9.48 32.54 -0.18
C TYR A 207 10.06 33.12 -1.48
N LEU A 208 10.26 32.32 -2.52
CA LEU A 208 10.76 32.79 -3.82
C LEU A 208 9.65 33.41 -4.70
N LEU A 209 8.39 33.36 -4.23
CA LEU A 209 7.17 33.68 -4.98
C LEU A 209 6.20 34.61 -4.23
N GLY A 210 6.61 35.13 -3.06
CA GLY A 210 6.01 36.34 -2.47
C GLY A 210 6.79 37.56 -2.91
#